data_AF-A0A939XKX0-F1
#
_entry.id   AF-A0A939XKX0-F1
#
_cell.length_a   1.000
_cell.length_b   1.000
_cell.length_c   1.000
_cell.angle_alpha   90.00
_cell.angle_beta   90.00
_cell.angle_gamma   90.00
#
_symmetry.space_group_name_H-M   'P 1'
#
loop_
_entity.id
_entity.type
_entity.pdbx_description
1 polymer ?
#
loop_
_entity_poly.entity_id
_entity_poly.type
_entity_poly.pdbx_seq_one_letter_code
_entity_poly.pdbx_strand_id
1 'polypeptide(L)' 'MANATIPPKSRVEWGKLISGEIDHKFKNYVLQIRIYQMRKDISLGRLTLETAITQLYELCCKYSLAVQADCKDIFKSW' A
#
# COMPACT_ATOMS: atom_id res chain seq x y z
N MET A 1 8.80 11.93 9.25
CA MET A 1 7.64 12.39 10.03
C MET A 1 6.57 11.31 9.93
N ALA A 2 6.07 10.79 11.06
CA ALA A 2 4.97 9.83 11.04
C ALA A 2 3.66 10.59 10.81
N ASN A 3 3.02 10.36 9.65
CA ASN A 3 1.67 10.87 9.43
C ASN A 3 0.73 10.05 10.32
N ALA A 4 0.10 10.69 11.32
CA ALA A 4 -0.89 10.05 12.20
C ALA A 4 -2.05 9.37 11.43
N THR A 5 -2.20 9.72 10.15
CA THR A 5 -3.21 9.21 9.23
C THR A 5 -2.83 7.89 8.53
N ILE A 6 -1.55 7.52 8.52
CA ILE A 6 -1.05 6.34 7.79
C ILE A 6 -0.60 5.26 8.78
N PRO A 7 -1.13 4.03 8.69
CA PRO A 7 -0.73 2.93 9.55
C PRO A 7 0.78 2.61 9.45
N PRO A 8 1.44 2.17 10.53
CA PRO A 8 2.86 1.86 10.52
C PRO A 8 3.26 0.88 9.41
N LYS A 9 4.42 1.10 8.78
CA LYS A 9 4.94 0.23 7.70
C LYS A 9 5.13 -1.23 8.12
N SER A 10 5.36 -1.49 9.40
CA SER A 10 5.54 -2.84 9.97
C SER A 10 4.28 -3.70 9.94
N ARG A 11 3.12 -3.13 9.61
CA ARG A 11 1.87 -3.88 9.54
C ARG A 11 1.83 -4.86 8.38
N VAL A 12 1.41 -6.10 8.67
CA VAL A 12 1.41 -7.22 7.72
C VAL A 12 0.44 -6.99 6.55
N GLU A 13 -0.58 -6.17 6.75
CA GLU A 13 -1.59 -5.84 5.75
C GLU A 13 -0.97 -5.14 4.54
N TRP A 14 0.14 -4.40 4.69
CA TRP A 14 0.89 -3.84 3.55
C TRP A 14 1.38 -4.92 2.60
N GLY A 15 1.93 -6.01 3.16
CA GLY A 15 2.36 -7.17 2.38
C GLY A 15 1.16 -7.85 1.71
N LYS A 16 0.04 -7.99 2.43
CA LYS A 16 -1.19 -8.61 1.92
C LYS A 16 -1.86 -7.83 0.79
N LEU A 17 -1.79 -6.50 0.82
CA LEU A 17 -2.24 -5.66 -0.30
C LEU A 17 -1.43 -5.93 -1.57
N ILE A 18 -0.11 -6.11 -1.42
CA ILE A 18 0.77 -6.34 -2.56
C ILE A 18 0.64 -7.78 -3.04
N SER A 19 0.59 -8.77 -2.15
CA SER A 19 0.40 -10.19 -2.53
C SER A 19 -0.97 -10.47 -3.16
N GLY A 20 -1.97 -9.62 -2.88
CA GLY A 20 -3.34 -9.80 -3.35
C GLY A 20 -4.24 -10.59 -2.40
N GLU A 21 -3.73 -10.98 -1.22
CA GLU A 21 -4.54 -11.56 -0.14
C GLU A 21 -5.61 -10.59 0.38
N ILE A 22 -5.31 -9.28 0.36
CA ILE A 22 -6.31 -8.23 0.56
C ILE A 22 -6.62 -7.63 -0.81
N ASP A 23 -7.81 -7.93 -1.32
CA ASP A 23 -8.35 -7.30 -2.53
C ASP A 23 -9.07 -5.99 -2.16
N HIS A 24 -8.28 -4.95 -1.90
CA HIS A 24 -8.79 -3.60 -1.72
C HIS A 24 -8.46 -2.73 -2.93
N LYS A 25 -9.49 -2.15 -3.53
CA LYS A 25 -9.33 -1.16 -4.60
C LYS A 25 -9.24 0.23 -3.99
N PHE A 26 -8.02 0.76 -3.89
CA PHE A 26 -7.80 2.15 -3.48
C PHE A 26 -8.65 3.09 -4.32
N LYS A 27 -9.31 4.07 -3.71
CA LYS A 27 -10.08 5.07 -4.48
C LYS A 27 -9.18 5.90 -5.40
N ASN A 28 -7.92 6.08 -5.01
CA ASN A 28 -6.91 6.75 -5.81
C ASN A 28 -6.39 5.87 -6.95
N TYR A 29 -6.62 6.29 -8.20
CA TYR A 29 -6.25 5.54 -9.40
C TYR A 29 -4.73 5.36 -9.59
N VAL A 30 -3.92 6.34 -9.16
CA VAL A 30 -2.44 6.23 -9.23
C VAL A 30 -1.95 5.10 -8.33
N LEU A 31 -2.55 4.93 -7.16
CA LEU A 31 -2.23 3.82 -6.24
C LEU A 31 -2.66 2.46 -6.80
N GLN A 32 -3.83 2.39 -7.46
CA GLN A 32 -4.26 1.16 -8.13
C GLN A 32 -3.26 0.72 -9.20
N ILE A 33 -2.86 1.64 -10.10
CA ILE A 33 -1.86 1.35 -11.13
C ILE A 33 -0.55 0.92 -10.49
N ARG A 34 -0.12 1.62 -9.43
CA ARG A 34 1.17 1.32 -8.79
C ARG A 34 1.20 -0.06 -8.16
N ILE A 35 0.15 -0.47 -7.46
CA ILE A 35 0.04 -1.82 -6.88
C ILE A 35 0.04 -2.88 -7.99
N TYR A 36 -0.68 -2.65 -9.09
CA TYR A 36 -0.66 -3.55 -10.23
C TYR A 36 0.75 -3.71 -10.83
N GLN A 37 1.48 -2.60 -11.01
CA GLN A 37 2.87 -2.61 -11.47
C GLN A 37 3.79 -3.36 -10.49
N MET A 38 3.67 -3.09 -9.19
CA MET A 38 4.47 -3.77 -8.15
C MET A 38 4.23 -5.28 -8.14
N ARG A 39 2.96 -5.72 -8.25
CA ARG A 39 2.59 -7.13 -8.37
C ARG A 39 3.28 -7.78 -9.57
N LYS A 40 3.23 -7.11 -10.72
CA LYS A 40 3.89 -7.57 -11.94
C LYS A 40 5.41 -7.64 -11.76
N ASP A 41 6.03 -6.62 -11.20
CA ASP A 41 7.49 -6.58 -11.03
C ASP A 41 7.98 -7.62 -10.02
N ILE A 42 7.21 -7.90 -8.97
CA ILE A 42 7.48 -9.02 -8.04
C ILE A 42 7.38 -10.37 -8.77
N SER A 43 6.32 -10.58 -9.56
CA SER A 43 6.16 -11.83 -10.33
C SER A 43 7.29 -12.08 -11.34
N LEU A 44 7.92 -11.00 -11.83
CA LEU A 44 9.06 -11.06 -12.73
C LEU A 44 10.42 -11.11 -12.00
N GLY A 45 10.44 -11.13 -10.66
CA GLY A 45 11.65 -11.11 -9.85
C GLY A 45 12.45 -9.80 -9.90
N ARG A 46 11.85 -8.71 -10.39
CA ARG A 46 12.48 -7.39 -10.55
C ARG A 46 12.37 -6.51 -9.29
N LEU A 47 11.45 -6.85 -8.40
CA LEU A 47 11.16 -6.12 -7.19
C LEU A 47 10.93 -7.11 -6.03
N THR A 48 11.52 -6.85 -4.87
CA THR A 48 11.23 -7.64 -3.67
C THR A 48 9.97 -7.13 -2.98
N LEU A 49 9.29 -8.01 -2.24
CA LEU A 49 8.11 -7.63 -1.46
C LEU A 49 8.42 -6.50 -0.46
N GLU A 50 9.58 -6.54 0.19
CA GLU A 50 10.01 -5.52 1.15
C GLU A 50 10.19 -4.13 0.50
N THR A 51 10.82 -4.08 -0.67
CA THR A 51 10.98 -2.84 -1.42
C THR A 51 9.62 -2.32 -1.90
N ALA A 52 8.72 -3.22 -2.35
CA ALA A 52 7.38 -2.85 -2.77
C ALA A 52 6.56 -2.26 -1.61
N ILE A 53 6.62 -2.85 -0.41
CA ILE A 53 5.99 -2.32 0.82
C ILE A 53 6.50 -0.91 1.12
N THR A 54 7.82 -0.70 1.03
CA THR A 54 8.42 0.61 1.29
C THR A 54 7.93 1.66 0.29
N GLN A 55 7.93 1.35 -1.00
CA GLN A 55 7.44 2.26 -2.03
C GLN A 55 5.93 2.55 -1.90
N LEU A 56 5.12 1.54 -1.58
CA LEU A 56 3.67 1.73 -1.38
C LEU A 56 3.42 2.62 -0.15
N TYR A 57 4.11 2.36 0.95
CA TYR A 57 4.01 3.17 2.17
C TYR A 57 4.40 4.63 1.93
N GLU A 58 5.49 4.88 1.21
CA GLU A 58 5.92 6.23 0.83
C GLU A 58 4.87 6.93 -0.04
N LEU A 59 4.28 6.21 -0.98
CA LEU A 59 3.21 6.74 -1.84
C LEU A 59 1.96 7.09 -1.03
N CYS A 60 1.55 6.23 -0.10
CA CYS A 60 0.47 6.50 0.84
C CYS A 60 0.79 7.70 1.75
N CYS A 61 2.03 7.87 2.19
CA CYS A 61 2.45 9.04 2.94
C CYS A 61 2.36 10.33 2.11
N LYS A 62 2.76 10.28 0.84
CA LYS A 62 2.68 11.42 -0.09
C LYS A 62 1.24 11.84 -0.37
N TYR A 63 0.33 10.88 -0.46
CA TYR A 63 -1.10 11.12 -0.72
C TYR A 63 -1.97 10.89 0.52
N SER A 64 -1.46 11.22 1.71
CA SER A 64 -2.05 10.79 2.99
C SER A 64 -3.51 11.16 3.19
N LEU A 65 -3.91 12.34 2.72
CA LEU A 65 -5.31 12.80 2.75
C LEU A 65 -6.22 11.97 1.83
N ALA A 66 -5.73 11.59 0.65
CA ALA A 66 -6.52 10.85 -0.34
C ALA A 66 -6.71 9.38 0.04
N VAL A 67 -5.78 8.80 0.81
CA VAL A 67 -5.80 7.37 1.18
C VAL A 67 -6.34 7.10 2.57
N GLN A 68 -6.68 8.14 3.35
CA GLN A 68 -7.12 7.97 4.74
C GLN A 68 -8.32 7.02 4.88
N ALA A 69 -9.31 7.14 3.99
CA ALA A 69 -10.48 6.27 4.00
C ALA A 69 -10.10 4.83 3.67
N ASP A 70 -9.30 4.63 2.62
CA ASP A 70 -8.79 3.31 2.23
C ASP A 70 -7.98 2.66 3.38
N CYS A 71 -7.11 3.44 4.04
CA CYS A 71 -6.33 2.95 5.18
C CYS A 71 -7.21 2.53 6.36
N LYS A 72 -8.32 3.24 6.63
CA LYS A 72 -9.27 2.82 7.67
C LYS A 72 -9.94 1.49 7.33
N ASP A 73 -10.34 1.31 6.07
CA ASP A 73 -10.99 0.08 5.60
C ASP A 73 -10.04 -1.13 5.65
N ILE A 74 -8.79 -0.93 5.20
CA ILE A 74 -7.78 -2.00 5.12
C ILE A 74 -7.27 -2.40 6.51
N PHE A 75 -6.90 -1.42 7.33
CA PHE A 75 -6.15 -1.65 8.56
C PHE A 75 -7.02 -1.63 9.82
N LYS A 76 -8.34 -1.41 9.66
CA LYS A 76 -9.37 -1.49 10.71
C LYS A 76 -9.03 -0.76 12.02
N SER A 77 -8.24 0.32 11.94
CA SER A 77 -7.75 1.05 13.11
C SER A 77 -8.07 2.54 12.96
N TRP A 78 -8.58 3.14 14.04
CA TRP A 78 -8.96 4.54 14.13
C TRP A 78 -8.12 5.22 15.21
#